data_AF-A0A7Y4TDF6-F1
#
_entry.id   AF-A0A7Y4TDF6-F1
#
_cell.length_a   1.000
_cell.length_b   1.000
_cell.length_c   1.000
_cell.angle_alpha   90.00
_cell.angle_beta   90.00
_cell.angle_gamma   90.00
#
_symmetry.space_group_name_H-M   'P 1'
#
loop_
_entity.id
_entity.type
_entity.pdbx_description
1 polymer ?
#
loop_
_entity_poly.entity_id
_entity_poly.type
_entity_poly.pdbx_seq_one_letter_code
_entity_poly.pdbx_strand_id
1 'polypeptide(L)'
;MAKNKFDTESVEQVMKNGNEAMKHGMEQVTKAYENFAGFGKGGVEAWMQSATAMTKAFERINGDWFAFSKQQMEDGVAAFKAVASAKSVHEAWEVQTDYAKSSLDAFVAQATKANDTFMDAAKKASEPFSTRLNEVVREARQASPFSRAAE
;
A
#
# COMPACT_ATOMS: atom_id res chain seq x y z
N MET A 1 9.93 31.18 -52.42
CA MET A 1 10.61 31.42 -51.13
C MET A 1 9.70 30.94 -50.01
N ALA A 2 9.97 29.77 -49.43
CA ALA A 2 9.34 29.34 -48.18
C ALA A 2 10.45 28.64 -47.38
N LYS A 3 10.93 29.30 -46.32
CA LYS A 3 12.06 28.85 -45.52
C LYS A 3 11.63 27.64 -44.68
N ASN A 4 12.38 26.54 -44.82
CA ASN A 4 12.41 25.44 -43.86
C ASN A 4 12.66 26.00 -42.45
N LYS A 5 11.65 25.92 -41.58
CA LYS A 5 11.80 26.08 -40.14
C LYS A 5 11.41 24.77 -39.47
N PHE A 6 12.32 23.80 -39.50
CA PHE A 6 12.41 22.90 -38.36
C PHE A 6 12.98 23.79 -37.26
N ASP A 7 12.09 24.37 -36.44
CA ASP A 7 12.44 25.46 -35.52
C ASP A 7 13.60 25.03 -34.64
N THR A 8 14.73 25.70 -34.78
CA THR A 8 15.93 25.48 -33.97
C THR A 8 15.59 25.62 -32.47
N GLU A 9 14.58 26.44 -32.15
CA GLU A 9 13.99 26.58 -30.81
C GLU A 9 13.34 25.28 -30.32
N SER A 10 12.67 24.51 -31.18
CA SER A 10 12.08 23.21 -30.81
C SER A 10 13.14 22.16 -30.49
N VAL A 11 14.24 22.15 -31.24
CA VAL A 11 15.39 21.27 -30.97
C VAL A 11 16.09 21.69 -29.68
N GLU A 12 16.29 22.99 -29.47
CA GLU A 12 16.91 23.53 -28.26
C GLU A 12 16.05 23.30 -27.00
N GLN A 13 14.73 23.36 -27.15
CA GLN A 13 13.76 23.10 -26.08
C GLN A 13 13.65 21.60 -25.76
N VAL A 14 13.65 20.72 -26.77
CA VAL A 14 13.74 19.27 -26.57
C VAL A 14 15.07 18.88 -25.92
N MET A 15 16.18 19.52 -26.32
CA MET A 15 17.49 19.32 -25.68
C MET A 15 17.49 19.82 -24.23
N LYS A 16 16.94 21.01 -23.94
CA LYS A 16 16.85 21.55 -22.57
C LYS A 16 15.97 20.67 -21.68
N ASN A 17 14.79 20.29 -22.15
CA ASN A 17 13.89 19.40 -21.42
C ASN A 17 14.55 18.03 -21.19
N GLY A 18 15.27 17.50 -22.19
CA GLY A 18 16.05 16.27 -22.06
C GLY A 18 17.19 16.41 -21.04
N ASN A 19 17.89 17.54 -21.03
CA ASN A 19 18.97 17.81 -20.08
C ASN A 19 18.45 17.99 -18.65
N GLU A 20 17.31 18.64 -18.48
CA GLU A 20 16.64 18.79 -17.18
C GLU A 20 16.11 17.44 -16.69
N ALA A 21 15.46 16.65 -17.54
CA ALA A 21 15.02 15.31 -17.20
C ALA A 21 16.20 14.39 -16.85
N MET A 22 17.32 14.50 -17.57
CA MET A 22 18.54 13.75 -17.28
C MET A 22 19.19 14.20 -15.97
N LYS A 23 19.30 15.52 -15.71
CA LYS A 23 19.78 16.04 -14.41
C LYS A 23 18.90 15.57 -13.27
N HIS A 24 17.58 15.69 -13.43
CA HIS A 24 16.63 15.28 -12.40
C HIS A 24 16.66 13.76 -12.18
N GLY A 25 16.85 12.97 -13.24
CA GLY A 25 17.08 11.53 -13.15
C GLY A 25 18.40 11.21 -12.44
N MET A 26 19.48 11.93 -12.75
CA MET A 26 20.78 11.76 -12.10
C MET A 26 20.72 12.13 -10.62
N GLU A 27 20.05 13.24 -10.27
CA GLU A 27 19.83 13.65 -8.88
C GLU A 27 19.01 12.61 -8.11
N GLN A 28 17.99 12.02 -8.73
CA GLN A 28 17.19 10.96 -8.12
C GLN A 28 17.98 9.68 -7.94
N VAL A 29 18.83 9.31 -8.91
CA VAL A 29 19.73 8.14 -8.82
C VAL A 29 20.81 8.37 -7.76
N THR A 30 21.38 9.57 -7.68
CA THR A 30 22.36 9.93 -6.64
C THR A 30 21.71 9.93 -5.26
N LYS A 31 20.53 10.54 -5.10
CA LYS A 31 19.78 10.49 -3.82
C LYS A 31 19.38 9.08 -3.45
N ALA A 32 18.93 8.27 -4.41
CA ALA A 32 18.68 6.85 -4.17
C ALA A 32 19.98 6.19 -3.72
N TYR A 33 21.08 6.32 -4.45
CA TYR A 33 22.37 5.74 -4.11
C TYR A 33 22.89 6.19 -2.73
N GLU A 34 22.76 7.46 -2.36
CA GLU A 34 23.12 7.99 -1.04
C GLU A 34 22.23 7.40 0.06
N ASN A 35 20.91 7.32 -0.17
CA ASN A 35 19.97 6.67 0.74
C ASN A 35 20.25 5.16 0.88
N PHE A 36 20.62 4.48 -0.21
CA PHE A 36 20.93 3.04 -0.23
C PHE A 36 22.33 2.73 0.34
N ALA A 37 23.31 3.61 0.12
CA ALA A 37 24.66 3.48 0.67
C ALA A 37 24.71 3.76 2.18
N GLY A 38 23.84 4.64 2.69
CA GLY A 38 23.72 4.93 4.11
C GLY A 38 23.04 3.84 4.96
N PHE A 39 22.23 2.95 4.35
CA PHE A 39 21.45 1.94 5.08
C PHE A 39 22.15 0.59 5.29
N GLY A 40 23.25 0.32 4.58
CA GLY A 40 23.86 -1.01 4.55
C GLY A 40 22.91 -2.10 4.02
N LYS A 41 23.44 -3.26 3.63
CA LYS A 41 22.63 -4.35 3.03
C LYS A 41 21.44 -4.76 3.90
N GLY A 42 21.65 -4.90 5.21
CA GLY A 42 20.59 -5.28 6.16
C GLY A 42 19.49 -4.23 6.35
N GLY A 43 19.79 -2.93 6.18
CA GLY A 43 18.76 -1.87 6.22
C GLY A 43 17.85 -1.87 4.99
N VAL A 44 18.43 -2.17 3.82
CA VAL A 44 17.69 -2.32 2.56
C VAL A 44 16.78 -3.56 2.58
N GLU A 45 17.30 -4.68 3.06
CA GLU A 45 16.53 -5.91 3.23
C GLU A 45 15.36 -5.70 4.21
N ALA A 46 15.59 -5.00 5.33
CA ALA A 46 14.54 -4.64 6.27
C ALA A 46 13.44 -3.80 5.61
N TRP A 47 13.82 -2.76 4.85
CA TRP A 47 12.86 -1.93 4.13
C TRP A 47 12.03 -2.72 3.12
N MET A 48 12.66 -3.62 2.34
CA MET A 48 11.96 -4.44 1.36
C MET A 48 10.93 -5.37 2.01
N GLN A 49 11.26 -5.96 3.17
CA GLN A 49 10.34 -6.77 3.94
C GLN A 49 9.15 -5.93 4.46
N SER A 50 9.42 -4.73 4.97
CA SER A 50 8.38 -3.79 5.41
C SER A 50 7.45 -3.39 4.27
N ALA A 51 8.01 -3.04 3.10
CA ALA A 51 7.25 -2.70 1.90
C ALA A 51 6.37 -3.88 1.46
N THR A 52 6.91 -5.10 1.46
CA THR A 52 6.17 -6.32 1.12
C THR A 52 4.98 -6.55 2.06
N ALA A 53 5.15 -6.33 3.36
CA ALA A 53 4.06 -6.46 4.33
C ALA A 53 2.91 -5.49 4.04
N MET A 54 3.24 -4.23 3.74
CA MET A 54 2.26 -3.21 3.38
C MET A 54 1.57 -3.49 2.05
N THR A 55 2.31 -3.90 1.02
CA THR A 55 1.73 -4.26 -0.29
C THR A 55 0.72 -5.40 -0.15
N LYS A 56 1.04 -6.46 0.60
CA LYS A 56 0.11 -7.58 0.82
C LYS A 56 -1.16 -7.15 1.55
N ALA A 57 -1.03 -6.23 2.51
CA ALA A 57 -2.19 -5.71 3.22
C ALA A 57 -3.09 -4.87 2.29
N PHE A 58 -2.50 -4.06 1.41
CA PHE A 58 -3.24 -3.33 0.39
C PHE A 58 -3.97 -4.28 -0.57
N GLU A 59 -3.29 -5.30 -1.08
CA GLU A 59 -3.89 -6.34 -1.93
C GLU A 59 -5.07 -7.01 -1.23
N ARG A 60 -4.91 -7.35 0.06
CA ARG A 60 -5.95 -7.98 0.85
C ARG A 60 -7.15 -7.06 1.07
N ILE A 61 -6.91 -5.82 1.48
CA ILE A 61 -7.97 -4.82 1.68
C ILE A 61 -8.75 -4.62 0.38
N ASN A 62 -8.06 -4.44 -0.75
CA ASN A 62 -8.70 -4.27 -2.05
C ASN A 62 -9.53 -5.51 -2.45
N GLY A 63 -9.00 -6.71 -2.24
CA GLY A 63 -9.73 -7.95 -2.48
C GLY A 63 -10.98 -8.09 -1.61
N ASP A 64 -10.88 -7.76 -0.32
CA ASP A 64 -12.02 -7.80 0.60
C ASP A 64 -13.08 -6.74 0.22
N TRP A 65 -12.68 -5.54 -0.22
CA TRP A 65 -13.62 -4.53 -0.72
C TRP A 65 -14.35 -4.97 -1.99
N PHE A 66 -13.65 -5.59 -2.93
CA PHE A 66 -14.28 -6.12 -4.13
C PHE A 66 -15.32 -7.20 -3.80
N ALA A 67 -14.98 -8.12 -2.89
CA ALA A 67 -15.90 -9.14 -2.41
C ALA A 67 -17.11 -8.53 -1.69
N PHE A 68 -16.89 -7.53 -0.83
CA PHE A 68 -17.95 -6.79 -0.16
C PHE A 68 -18.89 -6.10 -1.16
N SER A 69 -18.36 -5.41 -2.17
CA SER A 69 -19.19 -4.76 -3.20
C SER A 69 -20.07 -5.76 -3.95
N LYS A 70 -19.52 -6.94 -4.28
CA LYS A 70 -20.31 -8.02 -4.91
C LYS A 70 -21.43 -8.50 -3.98
N GLN A 71 -21.14 -8.71 -2.70
CA GLN A 71 -22.14 -9.10 -1.71
C GLN A 71 -23.26 -8.06 -1.59
N GLN A 72 -22.91 -6.76 -1.50
CA GLN A 72 -23.90 -5.69 -1.41
C GLN A 72 -24.83 -5.63 -2.65
N MET A 73 -24.33 -5.97 -3.84
CA MET A 73 -25.17 -6.08 -5.04
C MET A 73 -26.15 -7.26 -4.93
N GLU A 74 -25.68 -8.42 -4.48
CA GLU A 74 -26.51 -9.60 -4.29
C GLU A 74 -27.61 -9.35 -3.23
N ASP A 75 -27.23 -8.74 -2.11
CA ASP A 75 -28.15 -8.39 -1.02
C ASP A 75 -29.19 -7.36 -1.47
N GLY A 76 -28.79 -6.35 -2.25
CA GLY A 76 -29.71 -5.36 -2.81
C GLY A 76 -30.72 -5.99 -3.78
N VAL A 77 -30.29 -6.94 -4.62
CA VAL A 77 -31.20 -7.70 -5.50
C VAL A 77 -32.16 -8.56 -4.67
N ALA A 78 -31.68 -9.18 -3.59
CA ALA A 78 -32.52 -9.97 -2.69
C ALA A 78 -33.58 -9.10 -2.00
N ALA A 79 -33.18 -7.94 -1.45
CA ALA A 79 -34.08 -6.98 -0.84
C ALA A 79 -35.14 -6.48 -1.84
N PHE A 80 -34.74 -6.14 -3.06
CA PHE A 80 -35.67 -5.74 -4.12
C PHE A 80 -36.72 -6.82 -4.42
N LYS A 81 -36.29 -8.09 -4.57
CA LYS A 81 -37.21 -9.21 -4.80
C LYS A 81 -38.17 -9.42 -3.62
N ALA A 82 -37.69 -9.25 -2.40
CA ALA A 82 -38.50 -9.36 -1.19
C ALA A 82 -39.55 -8.24 -1.12
N VAL A 83 -39.18 -6.99 -1.39
CA VAL A 83 -40.12 -5.87 -1.49
C VAL A 83 -41.15 -6.10 -2.60
N ALA A 84 -40.73 -6.55 -3.79
CA ALA A 84 -41.63 -6.82 -4.91
C ALA A 84 -42.63 -7.96 -4.64
N SER A 85 -42.29 -8.86 -3.71
CA SER A 85 -43.15 -10.00 -3.32
C SER A 85 -43.97 -9.71 -2.05
N ALA A 86 -43.77 -8.55 -1.42
CA ALA A 86 -44.46 -8.16 -0.20
C ALA A 86 -45.96 -7.96 -0.46
N LYS A 87 -46.79 -8.47 0.45
CA LYS A 87 -48.25 -8.41 0.36
C LYS A 87 -48.84 -7.14 0.96
N SER A 88 -48.01 -6.33 1.62
CA SER A 88 -48.41 -5.08 2.26
C SER A 88 -47.27 -4.07 2.32
N VAL A 89 -47.62 -2.79 2.51
CA VAL A 89 -46.65 -1.71 2.74
C VAL A 89 -45.85 -1.94 4.03
N HIS A 90 -46.47 -2.54 5.05
CA HIS A 90 -45.79 -2.84 6.31
C HIS A 90 -44.68 -3.88 6.12
N GLU A 91 -44.96 -4.98 5.41
CA GLU A 91 -43.98 -6.01 5.08
C GLU A 91 -42.83 -5.45 4.21
N ALA A 92 -43.15 -4.60 3.23
CA ALA A 92 -42.13 -3.91 2.43
C ALA A 92 -41.25 -2.97 3.28
N TRP A 93 -41.84 -2.28 4.27
CA TRP A 93 -41.12 -1.41 5.19
C TRP A 93 -40.18 -2.19 6.13
N GLU A 94 -40.61 -3.35 6.63
CA GLU A 94 -39.78 -4.25 7.42
C GLU A 94 -38.57 -4.72 6.61
N VAL A 95 -38.77 -5.21 5.38
CA VAL A 95 -37.68 -5.63 4.48
C VAL A 95 -36.66 -4.50 4.25
N GLN A 96 -37.14 -3.28 3.98
CA GLN A 96 -36.26 -2.14 3.74
C GLN A 96 -35.47 -1.73 4.99
N THR A 97 -36.10 -1.83 6.17
CA THR A 97 -35.46 -1.52 7.47
C THR A 97 -34.40 -2.56 7.81
N ASP A 98 -34.71 -3.84 7.62
CA ASP A 98 -33.77 -4.95 7.85
C ASP A 98 -32.58 -4.87 6.90
N TYR A 99 -32.81 -4.61 5.61
CA TYR A 99 -31.75 -4.40 4.63
C TYR A 99 -30.84 -3.23 5.00
N ALA A 100 -31.41 -2.11 5.45
CA ALA A 100 -30.63 -0.95 5.86
C ALA A 100 -29.76 -1.26 7.10
N LYS A 101 -30.32 -1.96 8.08
CA LYS A 101 -29.60 -2.39 9.28
C LYS A 101 -28.49 -3.36 8.93
N SER A 102 -28.77 -4.41 8.15
CA SER A 102 -27.78 -5.40 7.75
C SER A 102 -26.66 -4.78 6.92
N SER A 103 -26.99 -3.86 6.00
CA SER A 103 -26.01 -3.14 5.19
C SER A 103 -25.06 -2.29 6.04
N LEU A 104 -25.58 -1.63 7.08
CA LEU A 104 -24.76 -0.86 8.00
C LEU A 104 -23.84 -1.77 8.82
N ASP A 105 -24.39 -2.85 9.39
CA ASP A 105 -23.62 -3.81 10.19
C ASP A 105 -22.51 -4.45 9.34
N ALA A 106 -22.81 -4.80 8.08
CA ALA A 106 -21.84 -5.35 7.13
C ALA A 106 -20.75 -4.35 6.75
N PHE A 107 -21.11 -3.08 6.52
CA PHE A 107 -20.14 -2.02 6.23
C PHE A 107 -19.18 -1.79 7.41
N VAL A 108 -19.72 -1.69 8.63
CA VAL A 108 -18.90 -1.53 9.84
C VAL A 108 -17.95 -2.71 10.01
N ALA A 109 -18.44 -3.94 9.83
CA ALA A 109 -17.61 -5.13 9.88
C ALA A 109 -16.47 -5.10 8.84
N GLN A 110 -16.76 -4.70 7.60
CA GLN A 110 -15.75 -4.57 6.55
C GLN A 110 -14.72 -3.48 6.86
N ALA A 111 -15.14 -2.34 7.41
CA ALA A 111 -14.25 -1.27 7.83
C ALA A 111 -13.33 -1.71 8.99
N THR A 112 -13.88 -2.40 9.99
CA THR A 112 -13.09 -2.98 11.10
C THR A 112 -12.06 -3.97 10.57
N LYS A 113 -12.45 -4.88 9.67
CA LYS A 113 -11.55 -5.85 9.06
C LYS A 113 -10.41 -5.17 8.28
N ALA A 114 -10.70 -4.10 7.54
CA ALA A 114 -9.69 -3.33 6.82
C ALA A 114 -8.70 -2.66 7.80
N ASN A 115 -9.21 -2.08 8.90
CA ASN A 115 -8.37 -1.49 9.94
C ASN A 115 -7.46 -2.54 10.61
N ASP A 116 -8.00 -3.70 10.97
CA ASP A 116 -7.23 -4.78 11.59
C ASP A 116 -6.13 -5.30 10.65
N THR A 117 -6.46 -5.45 9.36
CA THR A 117 -5.49 -5.84 8.32
C THR A 117 -4.36 -4.80 8.21
N PHE A 118 -4.70 -3.52 8.23
CA PHE A 118 -3.70 -2.44 8.17
C PHE A 118 -2.83 -2.38 9.44
N MET A 119 -3.42 -2.52 10.63
CA MET A 119 -2.68 -2.55 11.90
C MET A 119 -1.71 -3.73 11.98
N ASP A 120 -2.15 -4.91 11.55
CA ASP A 120 -1.29 -6.10 11.47
C ASP A 120 -0.12 -5.87 10.48
N ALA A 121 -0.40 -5.24 9.34
CA ALA A 121 0.63 -4.88 8.37
C ALA A 121 1.64 -3.87 8.92
N ALA A 122 1.18 -2.85 9.65
CA ALA A 122 2.03 -1.87 10.32
C ALA A 122 2.94 -2.53 11.35
N LYS A 123 2.39 -3.45 12.15
CA LYS A 123 3.18 -4.25 13.09
C LYS A 123 4.26 -5.07 12.36
N LYS A 124 3.87 -5.84 11.35
CA LYS A 124 4.78 -6.66 10.54
C LYS A 124 5.83 -5.82 9.80
N ALA A 125 5.47 -4.62 9.38
CA ALA A 125 6.41 -3.70 8.73
C ALA A 125 7.44 -3.12 9.71
N SER A 126 7.16 -3.10 11.02
CA SER A 126 8.11 -2.64 12.03
C SER A 126 9.13 -3.72 12.46
N GLU A 127 8.76 -5.00 12.36
CA GLU A 127 9.55 -6.13 12.84
C GLU A 127 10.97 -6.23 12.24
N PRO A 128 11.19 -6.01 10.92
CA PRO A 128 12.52 -6.13 10.31
C PRO A 128 13.56 -5.18 10.92
N PHE A 129 13.14 -4.00 11.40
CA PHE A 129 14.04 -3.05 12.04
C PHE A 129 14.47 -3.51 13.43
N SER A 130 13.56 -4.10 14.22
CA SER A 130 13.90 -4.69 15.52
C SER A 130 14.88 -5.85 15.37
N THR A 131 14.65 -6.71 14.37
CA THR A 131 15.57 -7.80 14.03
C THR A 131 16.95 -7.26 13.65
N ARG A 132 17.03 -6.23 12.79
CA ARG A 132 18.31 -5.65 12.40
C ARG A 132 19.06 -5.03 13.57
N LEU A 133 18.36 -4.35 14.49
CA LEU A 133 18.97 -3.80 15.69
C LEU A 133 19.59 -4.91 16.56
N ASN A 134 18.89 -6.02 16.74
CA ASN A 134 19.42 -7.17 17.49
C ASN A 134 20.65 -7.80 16.82
N GLU A 135 20.65 -7.91 15.49
CA GLU A 135 21.80 -8.38 14.73
C GLU A 135 23.02 -7.46 14.90
N VAL A 136 22.84 -6.14 14.79
CA VAL A 136 23.91 -5.16 15.00
C VAL A 136 24.48 -5.27 16.41
N VAL A 137 23.63 -5.44 17.43
CA VAL A 137 24.08 -5.66 18.83
C VAL A 137 24.88 -6.97 18.95
N ARG A 138 24.47 -8.04 18.27
CA ARG A 138 25.19 -9.31 18.26
C ARG A 138 26.55 -9.20 17.56
N GLU A 139 26.59 -8.58 16.39
CA GLU A 139 27.80 -8.28 15.62
C GLU A 139 28.78 -7.46 16.48
N ALA A 140 28.31 -6.42 17.16
CA ALA A 140 29.12 -5.58 18.05
C ALA A 140 29.67 -6.36 19.25
N ARG A 141 28.87 -7.24 19.87
CA ARG A 141 29.33 -8.12 20.96
C ARG A 141 30.38 -9.12 20.49
N GLN A 142 30.26 -9.67 19.29
CA GLN A 142 31.25 -10.60 18.72
C GLN A 142 32.55 -9.90 18.31
N ALA A 143 32.48 -8.66 17.84
CA ALA A 143 33.64 -7.87 17.47
C ALA A 143 34.45 -7.36 18.68
N SER A 144 33.84 -7.29 19.87
CA SER A 144 34.47 -6.78 21.09
C SER A 144 35.72 -7.61 21.47
N PRO A 145 36.84 -6.97 21.86
CA PRO A 145 38.05 -7.68 22.24
C PRO A 145 37.88 -8.54 23.52
N PHE A 146 36.88 -8.26 24.35
CA PHE A 146 36.63 -8.98 25.60
C PHE A 146 35.97 -10.37 25.40
N SER A 147 35.24 -10.58 24.30
CA SER A 147 34.60 -11.86 23.96
C SER A 147 35.55 -12.82 23.23
N ARG A 148 36.52 -12.29 22.47
CA ARG A 148 37.59 -13.09 21.82
C ARG A 148 38.68 -13.60 22.76
N ALA A 149 38.77 -13.07 23.98
CA ALA A 149 39.78 -13.46 24.97
C ALA A 149 39.32 -14.58 25.91
N ALA A 150 38.07 -15.04 25.79
CA ALA A 150 37.45 -16.05 26.65
C ALA A 150 37.27 -17.42 25.96
N GLU A 151 37.71 -17.56 24.72
CA GLU A 151 37.86 -18.83 23.97
C GLU A 151 39.34 -19.22 23.91
#